data_AF-A0A420CNA8-F1
#
_entry.id   AF-A0A420CNA8-F1
#
_cell.length_a   1.000
_cell.length_b   1.000
_cell.length_c   1.000
_cell.angle_alpha   90.00
_cell.angle_beta   90.00
_cell.angle_gamma   90.00
#
_symmetry.space_group_name_H-M   'P 1'
#
loop_
_entity.id
_entity.type
_entity.pdbx_description
1 polymer ?
#
loop_
_entity_poly.entity_id
_entity_poly.type
_entity_poly.pdbx_seq_one_letter_code
_entity_poly.pdbx_strand_id
1 'polypeptide(L)'
;MSCLTVSDPMLVCSCNYITDKDIKAVIHELLDEDCWQLIVPGKVYHAMGKRGRCCGCFPNVVDLIIKTTAEYHAARKTEETEVVNFMERLKQFHEEQKAALAERRQTMLAARRAG
;
A
#
# COMPACT_ATOMS: atom_id res chain seq x y z
N MET A 1 32.43 -19.84 22.69
CA MET A 1 31.73 -20.88 21.88
C MET A 1 30.27 -20.47 21.71
N SER A 2 30.00 -19.46 20.87
CA SER A 2 28.63 -19.15 20.43
C SER A 2 28.61 -19.35 18.93
N CYS A 3 28.22 -20.56 18.52
CA CYS A 3 28.02 -20.90 17.13
C CYS A 3 26.71 -20.23 16.68
N LEU A 4 26.85 -18.98 16.24
CA LEU A 4 26.24 -18.44 15.03
C LEU A 4 24.79 -18.86 14.77
N THR A 5 23.86 -17.99 15.17
CA THR A 5 22.50 -17.88 14.63
C THR A 5 22.53 -17.35 13.19
N VAL A 6 23.35 -17.93 12.31
CA VAL A 6 23.25 -17.65 10.88
C VAL A 6 22.00 -18.40 10.43
N SER A 7 20.88 -17.68 10.34
CA SER A 7 19.71 -18.17 9.64
C SER A 7 20.14 -18.45 8.20
N ASP A 8 20.36 -19.72 7.89
CA ASP A 8 20.66 -20.16 6.55
C ASP A 8 19.52 -19.71 5.62
N PRO A 9 19.83 -19.13 4.46
CA PRO A 9 18.82 -18.69 3.51
C PRO A 9 17.97 -19.89 3.06
N MET A 10 16.65 -19.76 3.19
CA MET A 10 15.73 -20.81 2.77
C MET A 10 15.61 -20.79 1.24
N LEU A 11 15.83 -21.92 0.58
CA LEU A 11 15.63 -22.03 -0.86
C LEU A 11 14.13 -21.97 -1.18
N VAL A 12 13.73 -21.01 -2.02
CA VAL A 12 12.32 -20.79 -2.40
C VAL A 12 12.02 -21.31 -3.80
N CYS A 13 12.94 -21.13 -4.75
CA CYS A 13 12.77 -21.59 -6.14
C CYS A 13 13.87 -22.57 -6.54
N SER A 14 13.52 -23.86 -6.65
CA SER A 14 14.46 -24.89 -7.11
C SER A 14 14.86 -24.75 -8.57
N CYS A 15 13.98 -24.24 -9.44
CA CYS A 15 14.26 -24.12 -10.87
C CYS A 15 15.30 -23.06 -11.23
N ASN A 16 15.41 -22.02 -10.41
CA ASN A 16 16.25 -20.84 -10.66
C ASN A 16 17.30 -20.62 -9.55
N TYR A 17 17.33 -21.51 -8.55
CA TYR A 17 18.17 -21.45 -7.36
C TYR A 17 18.07 -20.10 -6.65
N ILE A 18 16.84 -19.72 -6.27
CA ILE A 18 16.55 -18.43 -5.62
C ILE A 18 16.18 -18.68 -4.16
N THR A 19 16.79 -17.92 -3.25
CA THR A 19 16.54 -17.97 -1.81
C THR A 19 15.56 -16.90 -1.35
N ASP A 20 15.08 -17.03 -0.12
CA ASP A 20 14.26 -16.01 0.53
C ASP A 20 14.99 -14.68 0.69
N LYS A 21 16.31 -14.71 0.96
CA LYS A 21 17.15 -13.50 1.04
C LYS A 21 17.22 -12.76 -0.29
N ASP A 22 17.40 -13.47 -1.40
CA ASP A 22 17.43 -12.87 -2.74
C ASP A 22 16.11 -12.15 -3.04
N ILE A 23 14.98 -12.80 -2.72
CA ILE A 23 13.64 -12.24 -2.93
C ILE A 23 13.43 -10.99 -2.06
N LYS A 24 13.78 -11.06 -0.77
CA LYS A 24 13.65 -9.93 0.16
C LYS A 24 14.50 -8.73 -0.26
N ALA A 25 15.74 -8.97 -0.69
CA ALA A 25 16.63 -7.92 -1.17
C ALA A 25 16.02 -7.16 -2.36
N VAL A 26 15.51 -7.88 -3.36
CA VAL A 26 14.86 -7.29 -4.52
C VAL A 26 13.57 -6.54 -4.14
N ILE A 27 12.78 -7.07 -3.20
CA ILE A 27 11.60 -6.36 -2.70
C ILE A 27 12.00 -5.03 -2.05
N HIS A 28 13.06 -5.01 -1.24
CA HIS A 28 13.57 -3.78 -0.64
C HIS A 28 14.05 -2.78 -1.69
N GLU A 29 14.83 -3.23 -2.69
CA GLU A 29 15.29 -2.38 -3.80
C GLU A 29 14.10 -1.74 -4.54
N LEU A 30 13.08 -2.53 -4.88
CA LEU A 30 11.86 -2.02 -5.51
C LEU A 30 11.17 -0.98 -4.60
N LEU A 31 10.95 -1.30 -3.32
CA LEU A 31 10.29 -0.38 -2.40
C LEU A 31 11.10 0.89 -2.11
N ASP A 32 12.43 0.84 -2.23
CA ASP A 32 13.31 2.00 -2.11
C ASP A 32 13.21 2.93 -3.33
N GLU A 33 12.94 2.38 -4.53
CA GLU A 33 12.65 3.16 -5.74
C GLU A 33 11.28 3.85 -5.67
N ASP A 34 10.24 3.11 -5.27
CA ASP A 34 8.88 3.62 -5.03
C ASP A 34 8.20 2.74 -3.99
N CYS A 35 7.89 3.32 -2.82
CA CYS A 35 7.36 2.59 -1.68
C CYS A 35 5.90 2.14 -1.85
N TRP A 36 5.16 2.66 -2.82
CA TRP A 36 3.75 2.32 -3.04
C TRP A 36 3.51 1.52 -4.32
N GLN A 37 4.58 1.10 -4.99
CA GLN A 37 4.47 0.36 -6.24
C GLN A 37 3.87 -1.05 -6.03
N LEU A 38 3.12 -1.51 -7.04
CA LEU A 38 2.62 -2.89 -7.05
C LEU A 38 3.78 -3.87 -7.33
N ILE A 39 4.03 -4.76 -6.37
CA ILE A 39 5.02 -5.84 -6.49
C ILE A 39 4.31 -7.17 -6.73
N VAL A 40 4.66 -7.83 -7.82
CA VAL A 40 4.17 -9.17 -8.20
C VAL A 40 5.34 -10.11 -8.46
N PRO A 41 5.17 -11.45 -8.35
CA PRO A 41 6.27 -12.41 -8.57
C PRO A 41 6.99 -12.22 -9.91
N GLY A 42 6.25 -11.91 -10.98
CA GLY A 42 6.85 -11.63 -12.29
C GLY A 42 7.82 -10.43 -12.27
N LYS A 43 7.50 -9.37 -11.52
CA LYS A 43 8.34 -8.18 -11.37
C LYS A 43 9.60 -8.49 -10.57
N VAL A 44 9.45 -9.22 -9.46
CA VAL A 44 10.58 -9.68 -8.63
C VAL A 44 11.55 -10.54 -9.46
N TYR A 45 11.04 -11.48 -10.26
CA TYR A 45 11.87 -12.32 -11.10
C TYR A 45 12.55 -11.51 -12.22
N HIS A 46 11.81 -10.60 -12.83
CA HIS A 46 12.34 -9.72 -13.88
C HIS A 46 13.48 -8.84 -13.38
N ALA A 47 13.36 -8.28 -12.17
CA ALA A 47 14.42 -7.49 -11.53
C ALA A 47 15.71 -8.31 -11.31
N MET A 48 15.59 -9.61 -11.03
CA MET A 48 16.74 -10.54 -10.98
C MET A 48 17.26 -10.98 -12.37
N GLY A 49 16.71 -10.47 -13.46
CA GLY A 49 17.03 -10.92 -14.83
C GLY A 49 16.58 -12.36 -15.12
N LYS A 50 15.64 -12.90 -14.35
CA LYS A 50 15.14 -14.28 -14.44
C LYS A 50 13.70 -14.33 -14.95
N ARG A 51 13.28 -15.47 -15.49
CA ARG A 51 11.87 -15.77 -15.80
C ARG A 51 11.39 -16.95 -14.95
N GLY A 52 10.10 -16.99 -14.63
CA GLY A 52 9.48 -18.14 -13.98
C GLY A 52 9.52 -19.36 -14.90
N ARG A 53 10.05 -20.49 -14.41
CA ARG A 53 10.13 -21.75 -15.19
C ARG A 53 8.91 -22.64 -14.99
N CYS A 54 8.63 -23.04 -13.75
CA CYS A 54 7.46 -23.87 -13.40
C CYS A 54 6.38 -23.12 -12.60
N CYS A 55 6.72 -21.93 -12.07
CA CYS A 55 5.87 -21.06 -11.27
C CYS A 55 5.26 -21.67 -9.99
N GLY A 56 5.62 -22.90 -9.60
CA GLY A 56 5.10 -23.56 -8.39
C GLY A 56 5.51 -22.89 -7.07
N CYS A 57 6.55 -22.06 -7.07
CA CYS A 57 7.01 -21.30 -5.91
C CYS A 57 6.32 -19.93 -5.76
N PHE A 58 5.49 -19.50 -6.72
CA PHE A 58 4.88 -18.17 -6.71
C PHE A 58 4.01 -17.90 -5.47
N PRO A 59 3.22 -18.85 -4.94
CA PRO A 59 2.48 -18.62 -3.69
C PRO A 59 3.41 -18.21 -2.54
N ASN A 60 4.53 -18.91 -2.36
CA ASN A 60 5.52 -18.57 -1.33
C ASN A 60 6.20 -17.21 -1.59
N VAL A 61 6.41 -16.85 -2.87
CA VAL A 61 6.92 -15.52 -3.24
C VAL A 61 5.91 -14.43 -2.89
N VAL A 62 4.60 -14.67 -3.07
CA VAL A 62 3.54 -13.74 -2.67
C VAL A 62 3.53 -13.56 -1.16
N ASP A 63 3.65 -14.63 -0.38
CA ASP A 63 3.74 -14.53 1.09
C ASP A 63 4.96 -13.71 1.52
N LEU A 64 6.10 -13.91 0.85
CA LEU A 64 7.30 -13.10 1.09
C LEU A 64 7.09 -11.63 0.71
N ILE A 65 6.38 -11.34 -0.39
CA ILE A 65 6.03 -9.96 -0.75
C ILE A 65 5.21 -9.33 0.36
N ILE A 66 4.10 -9.97 0.79
CA ILE A 66 3.21 -9.44 1.84
C ILE A 66 3.97 -9.17 3.13
N LYS A 67 4.76 -10.15 3.59
CA LYS A 67 5.51 -10.03 4.84
C LYS A 67 6.57 -8.94 4.78
N THR A 68 7.38 -8.93 3.71
CA THR A 68 8.51 -8.01 3.57
C THR A 68 8.03 -6.57 3.36
N THR A 69 6.96 -6.36 2.59
CA THR A 69 6.38 -5.01 2.41
C THR A 69 5.81 -4.49 3.74
N ALA A 70 5.08 -5.32 4.49
CA ALA A 70 4.57 -4.93 5.80
C ALA A 70 5.69 -4.58 6.78
N GLU A 71 6.75 -5.40 6.86
CA GLU A 71 7.94 -5.13 7.68
C GLU A 71 8.65 -3.85 7.24
N TYR A 72 8.80 -3.62 5.93
CA TYR A 72 9.39 -2.42 5.37
C TYR A 72 8.64 -1.15 5.80
N HIS A 73 7.32 -1.12 5.65
CA HIS A 73 6.49 0.04 6.03
C HIS A 73 6.44 0.26 7.54
N ALA A 74 6.42 -0.81 8.33
CA ALA A 74 6.49 -0.72 9.79
C ALA A 74 7.83 -0.12 10.26
N ALA A 75 8.94 -0.56 9.67
CA ALA A 75 10.28 -0.08 10.00
C ALA A 75 10.51 1.37 9.57
N ARG A 76 9.98 1.77 8.41
CA ARG A 76 10.18 3.12 7.88
C ARG A 76 9.47 4.22 8.66
N LYS A 77 8.62 3.89 9.65
CA LYS A 77 7.63 4.83 10.22
C LYS A 77 7.03 5.66 9.09
N THR A 78 6.63 4.99 7.99
CA THR A 78 6.08 5.71 6.83
C THR A 78 5.09 6.68 7.39
N GLU A 79 5.37 7.96 7.17
CA GLU A 79 4.71 9.10 7.79
C GLU A 79 3.25 8.74 8.00
N GLU A 80 2.72 8.96 9.20
CA GLU A 80 1.27 9.12 9.38
C GLU A 80 0.87 10.21 8.40
N THR A 81 0.73 9.82 7.14
CA THR A 81 0.42 10.67 6.02
C THR A 81 -0.98 11.04 6.40
N GLU A 82 -1.11 12.25 6.93
CA GLU A 82 -2.36 12.82 7.39
C GLU A 82 -3.37 12.46 6.31
N VAL A 83 -4.21 11.45 6.60
CA VAL A 83 -5.12 10.92 5.58
C VAL A 83 -6.11 12.04 5.41
N VAL A 84 -5.87 12.90 4.42
CA VAL A 84 -6.73 14.05 4.16
C VAL A 84 -8.06 13.45 3.72
N ASN A 85 -9.02 13.42 4.64
CA ASN A 85 -10.35 12.88 4.41
C ASN A 85 -11.15 13.88 3.58
N PHE A 86 -10.85 13.96 2.28
CA PHE A 86 -11.53 14.83 1.33
C PHE A 86 -13.05 14.61 1.34
N MET A 87 -13.50 13.39 1.59
CA MET A 87 -14.92 13.06 1.64
C MET A 87 -15.64 13.75 2.80
N GLU A 88 -15.00 13.83 3.96
CA GLU A 88 -15.57 14.53 5.12
C GLU A 88 -15.66 16.03 4.87
N ARG A 89 -14.60 16.63 4.31
CA ARG A 89 -14.58 18.04 3.93
C ARG A 89 -15.66 18.38 2.88
N LEU A 90 -15.87 17.52 1.90
CA LEU A 90 -16.93 17.69 0.88
C LEU A 90 -18.34 17.59 1.48
N LYS A 91 -18.57 16.66 2.41
CA LYS A 91 -19.86 16.52 3.11
C LYS A 91 -20.20 17.77 3.91
N GLN A 92 -19.23 18.32 4.66
CA GLN A 92 -19.42 19.56 5.42
C GLN A 92 -19.83 20.70 4.50
N PHE A 93 -19.09 20.91 3.42
CA PHE A 93 -19.41 21.94 2.44
C PHE A 93 -20.82 21.79 1.84
N HIS A 94 -21.23 20.57 1.51
CA HIS A 94 -22.56 20.30 0.95
C HIS A 94 -23.69 20.64 1.93
N GLU A 95 -23.53 20.30 3.21
CA GLU A 95 -24.51 20.61 4.25
C GLU A 95 -24.60 22.12 4.53
N GLU A 96 -23.47 22.83 4.51
CA GLU A 96 -23.45 24.30 4.59
C GLU A 96 -24.23 24.95 3.43
N GLN A 97 -24.02 24.48 2.20
CA GLN A 97 -24.74 25.01 1.03
C GLN A 97 -26.25 24.73 1.11
N LYS A 98 -26.65 23.54 1.58
CA LYS A 98 -28.06 23.21 1.81
C LYS A 98 -28.69 24.11 2.88
N ALA A 99 -28.00 24.33 4.00
CA ALA A 99 -28.47 25.19 5.07
C ALA A 99 -28.69 26.62 4.58
N ALA A 100 -27.71 27.19 3.87
CA ALA A 100 -27.80 28.53 3.29
C ALA A 100 -28.97 28.65 2.30
N LEU A 101 -29.23 27.63 1.48
CA LEU A 101 -30.37 27.61 0.56
C LEU A 101 -31.71 27.53 1.30
N ALA A 102 -31.78 26.72 2.36
CA ALA A 102 -32.99 26.57 3.17
C ALA A 102 -33.34 27.87 3.89
N GLU A 103 -32.35 28.56 4.46
CA GLU A 103 -32.52 29.87 5.09
C GLU A 103 -33.04 30.89 4.08
N ARG A 104 -32.41 31.03 2.90
CA ARG A 104 -32.88 31.94 1.84
C ARG A 104 -34.34 31.68 1.44
N ARG A 105 -34.73 30.40 1.34
CA ARG A 105 -36.13 30.01 1.06
C ARG A 105 -37.06 30.45 2.19
N GLN A 106 -36.68 30.23 3.45
CA GLN A 106 -37.46 30.65 4.61
C GLN A 106 -37.61 32.18 4.67
N THR A 107 -36.52 32.94 4.46
CA THR A 107 -36.55 34.40 4.42
C THR A 107 -37.49 34.92 3.32
N MET A 108 -37.41 34.34 2.12
CA MET A 108 -38.33 34.69 1.02
C MET A 108 -39.79 34.37 1.35
N LEU A 109 -40.06 33.22 1.97
CA LEU A 109 -41.42 32.85 2.38
C LEU A 109 -41.96 33.77 3.49
N ALA A 110 -41.12 34.16 4.45
CA ALA A 110 -41.47 35.10 5.50
C ALA A 110 -41.78 36.50 4.93
N ALA A 111 -40.94 36.99 4.01
CA ALA A 111 -41.18 38.26 3.31
C ALA A 111 -42.49 38.26 2.52
N ARG A 112 -42.83 37.15 1.84
CA ARG A 112 -44.10 36.98 1.11
C ARG A 112 -45.34 36.93 2.01
N ARG A 113 -45.20 36.59 3.29
CA ARG A 113 -46.32 36.54 4.26
C ARG A 113 -46.55 37.87 4.98
N ALA A 114 -45.56 38.76 4.96
CA ALA A 114 -45.60 40.05 5.67
C ALA A 114 -46.12 41.22 4.79
N GLY A 115 -46.27 41.00 3.48
CA GLY A 115 -46.95 41.90 2.55
C GLY A 115 -48.32 41.37 2.15
#